data_AF-A0A534XRY5-F1
#
_entry.id   AF-A0A534XRY5-F1
#
_cell.length_a   1.000
_cell.length_b   1.000
_cell.length_c   1.000
_cell.angle_alpha   90.00
_cell.angle_beta   90.00
_cell.angle_gamma   90.00
#
_symmetry.space_group_name_H-M   'P 1'
#
loop_
_entity.id
_entity.type
_entity.pdbx_description
1 polymer ?
#
loop_
_entity_poly.entity_id
_entity_poly.type
_entity_poly.pdbx_seq_one_letter_code
_entity_poly.pdbx_strand_id
1 'polypeptide(L)'
;MRIGWVLLTLSACGGPMARSLSDAADAGVIAAGDAGADAGVPPSQRGPSLAGCPVFPLENAWNRDVSSEPPDPHSADYLAFMGSGSLQLHPDFGGPYGQPFVVVPADQARVPVSFLYASQS
;
A
#
# COMPACT_ATOMS: atom_id res chain seq x y z
N MET A 1 -7.59 28.44 38.33
CA MET A 1 -7.68 27.99 36.93
C MET A 1 -6.53 27.04 36.65
N ARG A 2 -6.82 25.74 36.44
CA ARG A 2 -5.81 24.75 36.06
C ARG A 2 -5.82 24.64 34.54
N ILE A 3 -4.79 25.18 33.90
CA ILE A 3 -4.56 25.03 32.46
C ILE A 3 -4.10 23.60 32.25
N GLY A 4 -5.02 22.74 31.80
CA GLY A 4 -4.72 21.38 31.39
C GLY A 4 -4.04 21.42 30.04
N TRP A 5 -2.76 21.08 29.99
CA TRP A 5 -2.05 20.84 28.75
C TRP A 5 -2.55 19.53 28.15
N VAL A 6 -3.33 19.62 27.08
CA VAL A 6 -3.62 18.46 26.23
C VAL A 6 -2.34 18.17 25.44
N LEU A 7 -1.59 17.18 25.89
CA LEU A 7 -0.44 16.66 25.15
C LEU A 7 -0.99 15.78 24.02
N LEU A 8 -0.95 16.29 22.78
CA LEU A 8 -1.29 15.49 21.59
C LEU A 8 -0.06 14.62 21.24
N THR A 9 -0.10 13.33 21.54
CA THR A 9 0.96 12.39 21.16
C THR A 9 0.81 12.01 19.69
N LEU A 10 1.71 12.53 18.84
CA LEU A 10 1.84 12.11 17.45
C LEU A 10 2.56 10.75 17.44
N SER A 11 1.82 9.65 17.30
CA SER A 11 2.42 8.32 17.16
C SER A 11 2.97 8.17 15.74
N ALA A 12 4.25 8.49 15.56
CA ALA A 12 4.95 8.18 14.32
C ALA A 12 5.14 6.66 14.24
N CYS A 13 4.74 6.04 13.13
CA CYS A 13 5.00 4.62 12.85
C CYS A 13 6.47 4.33 12.49
N GLY A 14 7.34 5.35 12.53
CA GLY A 14 8.77 5.23 12.29
C GLY A 14 9.53 4.91 13.57
N GLY A 15 9.76 3.62 13.84
CA GLY A 15 10.85 3.21 14.72
C GLY A 15 12.22 3.57 14.10
N PRO A 16 13.27 3.80 14.91
CA PRO A 16 14.58 4.16 14.38
C PRO A 16 15.12 3.03 13.50
N MET A 17 15.58 3.42 12.31
CA MET A 17 16.26 2.58 11.33
C MET A 17 17.53 1.98 11.97
N ALA A 18 17.44 0.75 12.48
CA ALA A 18 18.60 0.00 12.93
C ALA A 18 19.45 -0.35 11.69
N ARG A 19 20.55 0.36 11.50
CA ARG A 19 21.61 0.00 10.54
C ARG A 19 22.21 -1.34 10.97
N SER A 20 21.76 -2.43 10.38
CA SER A 20 22.47 -3.71 10.48
C SER A 20 23.54 -3.75 9.40
N LEU A 21 24.79 -3.52 9.80
CA LEU A 21 25.96 -3.81 9.00
C LEU A 21 26.19 -5.32 9.01
N SER A 22 26.08 -5.98 7.87
CA SER A 22 26.71 -7.28 7.64
C SER A 22 27.35 -7.31 6.25
N ASP A 23 28.64 -7.57 6.27
CA ASP A 23 29.58 -7.70 5.16
C ASP A 23 29.21 -8.78 4.14
N ALA A 24 29.82 -8.61 2.96
CA ALA A 24 29.68 -9.36 1.72
C ALA A 24 29.99 -10.87 1.76
N ALA A 25 29.35 -11.65 0.88
CA ALA A 25 30.01 -12.48 -0.16
C ALA A 25 28.99 -13.20 -1.07
N ASP A 26 29.36 -13.27 -2.35
CA ASP A 26 28.70 -13.84 -3.53
C ASP A 26 28.71 -15.39 -3.57
N ALA A 27 27.67 -16.00 -4.16
CA ALA A 27 27.74 -17.08 -5.16
C ALA A 27 26.37 -17.82 -5.26
N GLY A 28 25.84 -17.88 -6.48
CA GLY A 28 24.45 -18.26 -6.74
C GLY A 28 24.06 -19.74 -6.65
N VAL A 29 22.75 -19.96 -6.60
CA VAL A 29 22.05 -21.11 -7.17
C VAL A 29 20.67 -20.62 -7.64
N ILE A 30 20.43 -20.59 -8.96
CA ILE A 30 19.07 -20.48 -9.50
C ILE A 30 18.47 -21.89 -9.57
N ALA A 31 17.67 -22.25 -8.58
CA ALA A 31 16.81 -23.43 -8.68
C ALA A 31 15.48 -23.01 -9.32
N ALA A 32 15.20 -23.57 -10.49
CA ALA A 32 13.93 -23.44 -11.18
C ALA A 32 12.88 -24.40 -10.59
N GLY A 33 11.66 -23.89 -10.41
CA GLY A 33 10.41 -24.66 -10.23
C GLY A 33 9.99 -24.91 -8.78
N ASP A 34 8.86 -24.35 -8.35
CA ASP A 34 7.55 -25.03 -8.43
C ASP A 34 6.42 -24.02 -8.17
N ALA A 35 5.31 -24.19 -8.89
CA ALA A 35 4.06 -23.46 -8.69
C ALA A 35 3.37 -24.03 -7.44
N GLY A 36 3.86 -23.65 -6.26
CA GLY A 36 3.25 -24.00 -4.97
C GLY A 36 2.33 -22.89 -4.49
N ALA A 37 1.04 -23.18 -4.40
CA ALA A 37 0.04 -22.35 -3.74
C ALA A 37 0.53 -21.91 -2.34
N ASP A 38 0.63 -20.59 -2.10
CA ASP A 38 0.77 -20.04 -0.76
C ASP A 38 -0.58 -20.13 -0.06
N ALA A 39 -0.90 -21.35 0.38
CA ALA A 39 -1.92 -21.59 1.37
C ALA A 39 -1.32 -21.27 2.75
N GLY A 40 -1.79 -20.19 3.39
CA GLY A 40 -1.89 -20.17 4.84
C GLY A 40 -1.06 -19.13 5.59
N VAL A 41 -0.76 -17.96 5.05
CA VAL A 41 -0.55 -16.79 5.92
C VAL A 41 -1.93 -16.21 6.24
N PRO A 42 -2.45 -16.30 7.49
CA PRO A 42 -3.67 -15.59 7.84
C PRO A 42 -3.43 -14.11 7.54
N PRO A 43 -4.33 -13.41 6.82
CA PRO A 43 -4.15 -12.00 6.55
C PRO A 43 -3.91 -11.35 7.89
N SER A 44 -2.74 -10.71 8.02
CA SER A 44 -2.44 -9.96 9.22
C SER A 44 -3.65 -9.06 9.45
N GLN A 45 -4.19 -9.05 10.67
CA GLN A 45 -5.25 -8.12 11.07
C GLN A 45 -4.91 -6.66 10.71
N ARG A 46 -3.65 -6.36 10.39
CA ARG A 46 -3.18 -5.14 9.73
C ARG A 46 -3.60 -5.10 8.26
N GLY A 47 -4.42 -4.12 7.90
CA GLY A 47 -4.54 -3.67 6.52
C GLY A 47 -3.20 -3.28 5.87
N PRO A 48 -3.21 -2.81 4.62
CA PRO A 48 -2.00 -2.63 3.84
C PRO A 48 -1.01 -1.69 4.54
N SER A 49 0.28 -1.99 4.39
CA SER A 49 1.36 -1.12 4.86
C SER A 49 2.14 -0.53 3.69
N LEU A 50 2.47 0.75 3.77
CA LEU A 50 3.35 1.44 2.83
C LEU A 50 4.62 1.87 3.58
N ALA A 51 5.79 1.41 3.11
CA ALA A 51 7.08 1.59 3.78
C ALA A 51 7.05 1.25 5.29
N GLY A 52 6.43 0.11 5.64
CA GLY A 52 6.36 -0.38 7.03
C GLY A 52 5.36 0.36 7.92
N CYS A 53 4.69 1.40 7.43
CA CYS A 53 3.64 2.11 8.13
C CYS A 53 2.26 1.62 7.66
N PRO A 54 1.28 1.38 8.54
CA PRO A 54 -0.08 1.06 8.14
C PRO A 54 -0.71 2.22 7.37
N VAL A 55 -1.40 1.94 6.25
CA VAL A 55 -2.06 2.96 5.43
C VAL A 55 -3.24 3.61 6.18
N PHE A 56 -3.96 2.81 6.99
CA PHE A 56 -5.02 3.27 7.87
C PHE A 56 -4.84 2.72 9.30
N PRO A 57 -5.43 3.38 10.33
CA PRO A 57 -5.56 2.77 11.66
C PRO A 57 -6.13 1.36 11.58
N LEU A 58 -5.71 0.47 12.47
CA LEU A 58 -6.01 -0.96 12.40
C LEU A 58 -7.53 -1.24 12.32
N GLU A 59 -8.31 -0.46 13.05
CA GLU A 59 -9.74 -0.54 13.28
C GLU A 59 -10.55 0.24 12.24
N ASN A 60 -9.86 0.82 11.24
CA ASN A 60 -10.52 1.53 10.16
C ASN A 60 -11.38 0.54 9.34
N ALA A 61 -12.57 0.97 8.94
CA ALA A 61 -13.48 0.16 8.14
C ALA A 61 -12.84 -0.37 6.83
N TRP A 62 -11.84 0.34 6.28
CA TRP A 62 -11.07 -0.09 5.12
C TRP A 62 -10.18 -1.32 5.36
N ASN A 63 -9.91 -1.68 6.62
CA ASN A 63 -9.15 -2.87 7.00
C ASN A 63 -10.04 -4.04 7.42
N ARG A 64 -11.38 -3.89 7.40
CA ARG A 64 -12.32 -4.95 7.76
C ARG A 64 -12.16 -6.11 6.78
N ASP A 65 -11.93 -7.31 7.30
CA ASP A 65 -11.98 -8.53 6.50
C ASP A 65 -13.43 -8.82 6.07
N VAL A 66 -13.65 -8.91 4.76
CA VAL A 66 -14.95 -9.18 4.15
C VAL A 66 -14.94 -10.47 3.32
N SER A 67 -13.86 -11.26 3.40
CA SER A 67 -13.66 -12.45 2.56
C SER A 67 -14.71 -13.54 2.78
N SER A 68 -15.37 -13.56 3.94
CA SER A 68 -16.45 -14.49 4.26
C SER A 68 -17.86 -13.90 4.13
N GLU A 69 -18.01 -12.65 3.69
CA GLU A 69 -19.31 -12.01 3.57
C GLU A 69 -20.04 -12.44 2.29
N PRO A 70 -21.38 -12.58 2.33
CA PRO A 70 -22.14 -12.85 1.12
C PRO A 70 -22.03 -11.67 0.15
N PRO A 71 -21.87 -11.93 -1.16
CA PRO A 71 -21.95 -10.88 -2.17
C PRO A 71 -23.32 -10.19 -2.13
N ASP A 72 -23.35 -8.90 -2.48
CA ASP A 72 -24.60 -8.18 -2.67
C ASP A 72 -25.47 -8.86 -3.75
N PRO A 73 -26.80 -9.02 -3.55
CA PRO A 73 -27.69 -9.67 -4.53
C PRO A 73 -27.66 -9.04 -5.93
N HIS A 74 -27.30 -7.76 -6.05
CA HIS A 74 -27.17 -7.01 -7.30
C HIS A 74 -25.75 -6.97 -7.86
N SER A 75 -24.79 -7.71 -7.26
CA SER A 75 -23.39 -7.71 -7.69
C SER A 75 -23.23 -7.99 -9.20
N ALA A 76 -24.01 -8.93 -9.73
CA ALA A 76 -24.00 -9.25 -11.16
C ALA A 76 -24.46 -8.07 -12.03
N ASP A 77 -25.47 -7.31 -11.60
CA ASP A 77 -25.97 -6.14 -12.31
C ASP A 77 -24.90 -5.03 -12.38
N TYR A 78 -24.19 -4.79 -11.27
CA TYR A 78 -23.09 -3.82 -11.22
C TYR A 78 -21.93 -4.22 -12.14
N LEU A 79 -21.54 -5.50 -12.11
CA LEU A 79 -20.47 -6.03 -12.94
C LEU A 79 -20.83 -6.00 -14.43
N ALA A 80 -22.09 -6.24 -14.78
CA ALA A 80 -22.58 -6.11 -16.14
C ALA A 80 -22.58 -4.64 -16.61
N PHE A 81 -23.05 -3.72 -15.77
CA PHE A 81 -23.04 -2.28 -16.06
C PHE A 81 -21.62 -1.72 -16.26
N MET A 82 -20.66 -2.17 -15.45
CA MET A 82 -19.23 -1.80 -15.60
C MET A 82 -18.56 -2.49 -16.80
N GLY A 83 -19.22 -3.44 -17.47
CA GLY A 83 -18.64 -4.18 -18.58
C GLY A 83 -17.49 -5.10 -18.17
N SER A 84 -17.52 -5.65 -16.95
CA SER A 84 -16.42 -6.42 -16.35
C SER A 84 -15.87 -7.59 -17.19
N GLY A 85 -16.70 -8.17 -18.07
CA GLY A 85 -16.27 -9.25 -18.97
C GLY A 85 -15.51 -8.80 -20.23
N SER A 86 -15.51 -7.50 -20.53
CA SER A 86 -14.94 -6.95 -21.77
C SER A 86 -14.08 -5.71 -21.58
N LEU A 87 -14.24 -4.99 -20.47
CA LEU A 87 -13.49 -3.77 -20.17
C LEU A 87 -12.04 -4.13 -19.80
N GLN A 88 -11.08 -3.67 -20.60
CA GLN A 88 -9.68 -3.72 -20.21
C GLN A 88 -9.37 -2.52 -19.31
N LEU A 89 -9.03 -2.80 -18.05
CA LEU A 89 -8.56 -1.78 -17.12
C LEU A 89 -7.06 -1.53 -17.34
N HIS A 90 -6.68 -0.27 -17.45
CA HIS A 90 -5.29 0.17 -17.47
C HIS A 90 -4.90 0.69 -16.09
N PRO A 91 -4.13 -0.05 -15.28
CA PRO A 91 -3.58 0.49 -14.05
C PRO A 91 -2.57 1.57 -14.42
N ASP A 92 -2.82 2.81 -14.01
CA ASP A 92 -1.95 3.94 -14.32
C ASP A 92 -0.69 3.98 -13.44
N PHE A 93 -0.43 2.94 -12.65
CA PHE A 93 0.74 2.84 -11.77
C PHE A 93 1.48 1.52 -12.03
N GLY A 94 2.80 1.62 -12.16
CA GLY A 94 3.68 0.46 -12.31
C GLY A 94 3.61 -0.24 -13.68
N GLY A 95 4.37 -1.33 -13.83
CA GLY A 95 4.49 -2.04 -15.12
C GLY A 95 5.30 -1.27 -16.17
N PRO A 96 5.35 -1.77 -17.43
CA PRO A 96 6.14 -1.16 -18.50
C PRO A 96 5.59 0.19 -19.01
N TYR A 97 4.32 0.51 -18.72
CA TYR A 97 3.63 1.69 -19.27
C TYR A 97 2.91 2.57 -18.23
N GLY A 98 2.82 2.17 -16.97
CA GLY A 98 2.19 2.98 -15.92
C GLY A 98 3.12 4.07 -15.37
N GLN A 99 2.53 5.04 -14.69
CA GLN A 99 3.28 6.11 -14.04
C GLN A 99 4.17 5.53 -12.93
N PRO A 100 5.47 5.87 -12.92
CA PRO A 100 6.36 5.42 -11.87
C PRO A 100 6.02 6.11 -10.55
N PHE A 101 6.09 5.36 -9.46
CA PHE A 101 6.06 5.90 -8.11
C PHE A 101 7.28 5.38 -7.33
N VAL A 102 7.71 6.16 -6.35
CA VAL A 102 8.78 5.79 -5.42
C VAL A 102 8.35 6.21 -4.02
N VAL A 103 8.64 5.37 -3.03
CA VAL A 103 8.42 5.72 -1.63
C VAL A 103 9.65 6.43 -1.09
N VAL A 104 9.45 7.63 -0.54
CA VAL A 104 10.50 8.47 0.03
C VAL A 104 10.32 8.61 1.54
N PRO A 105 11.39 8.85 2.32
CA PRO A 105 11.23 9.08 3.75
C PRO A 105 10.48 10.40 4.02
N ALA A 106 9.87 10.52 5.20
CA ALA A 106 9.04 11.68 5.56
C ALA A 106 9.82 13.01 5.60
N ASP A 107 11.15 12.94 5.77
CA ASP A 107 12.06 14.08 5.79
C ASP A 107 12.69 14.38 4.42
N GLN A 108 12.22 13.74 3.33
CA GLN A 108 12.61 14.08 1.97
C GLN A 108 12.34 15.58 1.71
N ALA A 109 13.40 16.31 1.35
CA ALA A 109 13.28 17.72 0.98
C ALA A 109 12.33 17.88 -0.22
N ARG A 110 11.42 18.85 -0.13
CA ARG A 110 10.53 19.21 -1.24
C ARG A 110 11.35 19.70 -2.41
N VAL A 111 10.96 19.31 -3.61
CA VAL A 111 11.55 19.79 -4.86
C VAL A 111 10.62 20.82 -5.52
N PRO A 112 11.16 21.86 -6.18
CA PRO A 112 10.33 22.77 -6.96
C PRO A 112 9.70 22.01 -8.14
N VAL A 113 8.37 22.07 -8.24
CA VAL A 113 7.61 21.49 -9.37
C VAL A 113 6.99 22.66 -10.13
N SER A 114 7.17 22.68 -11.45
CA SER A 114 6.49 23.60 -12.35
C SER A 114 5.60 22.83 -13.31
N PHE A 115 4.40 23.34 -13.54
CA PHE A 115 3.45 22.80 -14.49
C PHE A 115 3.45 23.66 -15.75
N LEU A 116 3.46 23.01 -16.92
CA LEU A 116 3.40 23.72 -18.20
C LEU A 116 2.02 24.37 -18.42
N TYR A 117 0.97 23.77 -17.86
CA TYR A 117 -0.41 24.23 -17.98
C TYR A 117 -0.98 24.56 -16.61
N ALA A 118 -1.65 25.71 -16.48
CA ALA A 118 -2.29 26.12 -15.23
C ALA A 118 -3.41 25.16 -14.77
N SER A 119 -3.98 24.37 -15.67
CA SER A 119 -4.97 23.33 -15.32
C SER A 119 -4.35 22.10 -14.66
N GLN A 120 -3.03 22.00 -14.58
CA GLN A 120 -2.31 20.88 -13.98
C GLN A 120 -1.72 21.20 -12.60
N SER A 121 -1.93 22.41 -12.08
CA SER A 121 -1.47 22.86 -10.76
C SER A 121 -2.56 22.84 -9.70
#